data_AF-A0A838SYP0-F1
#
_entry.id   AF-A0A838SYP0-F1
#
_cell.length_a   1.000
_cell.length_b   1.000
_cell.length_c   1.000
_cell.angle_alpha   90.00
_cell.angle_beta   90.00
_cell.angle_gamma   90.00
#
_symmetry.space_group_name_H-M   'P 1'
#
loop_
_entity.id
_entity.type
_entity.pdbx_description
1 polymer ?
#
loop_
_entity_poly.entity_id
_entity_poly.type
_entity_poly.pdbx_seq_one_letter_code
_entity_poly.pdbx_strand_id
1 'polypeptide(L)'
;PVRLSPSVVGSVVVLGAVGTGFAYLLYYRLITEAGAMSASMVTYLIPVVSVILGVVVLSEPLGWNVFVGAGIVIVGVAVAEGRLGSGPAAGASAVPAAAEAGAPR
;
A
#
# COMPACT_ATOMS: atom_id res chain seq x y z
N PRO A 1 -14.05 -24.64 -15.79
CA PRO A 1 -12.97 -24.36 -16.78
C PRO A 1 -12.93 -22.87 -17.15
N VAL A 2 -11.78 -22.22 -16.92
CA VAL A 2 -11.58 -20.80 -17.28
C VAL A 2 -11.60 -20.68 -18.81
N ARG A 3 -12.62 -20.01 -19.36
CA ARG A 3 -12.67 -19.73 -20.79
C ARG A 3 -11.81 -18.49 -21.08
N LEU A 4 -10.71 -18.70 -21.80
CA LEU A 4 -9.85 -17.63 -22.29
C LEU A 4 -10.60 -16.86 -23.38
N SER A 5 -11.38 -15.86 -22.96
CA SER A 5 -12.03 -14.92 -23.87
C SER A 5 -11.13 -13.69 -24.08
N PRO A 6 -11.18 -13.03 -25.25
CA PRO A 6 -10.41 -11.82 -25.50
C PRO A 6 -10.64 -10.71 -24.46
N SER A 7 -11.86 -10.63 -23.90
CA SER A 7 -12.20 -9.66 -22.85
C SER A 7 -11.53 -9.99 -21.51
N VAL A 8 -11.45 -11.26 -21.13
CA VAL A 8 -10.74 -11.70 -19.91
C VAL A 8 -9.24 -11.41 -20.04
N VAL A 9 -8.65 -11.75 -21.18
CA VAL A 9 -7.22 -11.46 -21.43
C VAL A 9 -6.97 -9.96 -21.38
N GLY A 10 -7.80 -9.15 -22.03
CA GLY A 10 -7.70 -7.68 -21.97
C GLY A 10 -7.81 -7.13 -20.55
N SER A 11 -8.75 -7.63 -19.75
CA SER A 11 -8.95 -7.20 -18.36
C SER A 11 -7.72 -7.51 -17.49
N VAL A 12 -7.13 -8.70 -17.64
CA VAL A 12 -5.93 -9.10 -16.90
C VAL A 12 -4.72 -8.28 -17.33
N VAL A 13 -4.56 -8.01 -18.63
CA VAL A 13 -3.47 -7.18 -19.14
C VAL A 13 -3.57 -5.76 -18.60
N VAL A 14 -4.76 -5.14 -18.62
CA VAL A 14 -4.96 -3.79 -18.08
C VAL A 14 -4.70 -3.76 -16.57
N LEU A 15 -5.22 -4.73 -15.82
CA LEU A 15 -5.00 -4.83 -14.38
C LEU A 15 -3.50 -4.99 -14.05
N GLY A 16 -2.82 -5.89 -14.74
CA GLY A 16 -1.40 -6.15 -14.50
C GLY A 16 -0.49 -5.01 -14.93
N ALA A 17 -0.70 -4.45 -16.13
CA ALA A 17 0.16 -3.40 -16.68
C ALA A 17 -0.09 -2.04 -16.01
N VAL A 18 -1.35 -1.64 -15.86
CA VAL A 18 -1.72 -0.32 -15.34
C VAL A 18 -1.88 -0.35 -13.82
N GLY A 19 -2.65 -1.30 -13.31
CA GLY A 19 -2.97 -1.40 -11.88
C GLY A 19 -1.76 -1.79 -11.02
N THR A 20 -0.85 -2.62 -11.53
CA THR A 20 0.30 -3.11 -10.76
C THR A 20 1.63 -2.62 -11.32
N GLY A 21 1.92 -2.87 -12.60
CA GLY A 21 3.23 -2.60 -13.21
C GLY A 21 3.60 -1.12 -13.20
N PHE A 22 2.76 -0.29 -13.81
CA PHE A 22 2.97 1.16 -13.85
C PHE A 22 2.94 1.79 -12.46
N ALA A 23 2.00 1.38 -11.60
CA ALA A 23 1.93 1.84 -10.21
C ALA A 23 3.22 1.53 -9.44
N TYR A 24 3.82 0.36 -9.62
CA TYR A 24 5.09 0.00 -8.99
C TYR A 24 6.28 0.78 -9.54
N LEU A 25 6.32 1.10 -10.83
CA LEU A 25 7.36 1.97 -11.37
C LEU A 25 7.31 3.36 -10.71
N LEU A 26 6.12 3.91 -10.54
CA LEU A 26 5.90 5.16 -9.79
C LEU A 26 6.29 5.02 -8.32
N TYR A 27 5.90 3.93 -7.66
CA TYR A 27 6.22 3.68 -6.26
C TYR A 27 7.73 3.57 -6.03
N TYR A 28 8.45 2.86 -6.89
CA TYR A 28 9.91 2.76 -6.79
C TYR A 28 10.60 4.09 -7.09
N ARG A 29 10.11 4.86 -8.07
CA ARG A 29 10.59 6.23 -8.27
C ARG A 29 10.37 7.11 -7.04
N LEU A 30 9.20 7.00 -6.41
CA LEU A 30 8.89 7.74 -5.20
C LEU A 30 9.83 7.37 -4.05
N ILE A 31 10.19 6.10 -3.90
CA ILE A 31 11.21 5.67 -2.93
C ILE A 31 12.56 6.33 -3.23
N THR A 32 12.99 6.36 -4.50
CA THR A 32 14.28 6.94 -4.87
C THR A 32 14.34 8.46 -4.75
N GLU A 33 13.22 9.16 -5.00
CA GLU A 33 13.16 10.62 -5.05
C GLU A 33 12.75 11.25 -3.70
N ALA A 34 11.75 10.67 -3.03
CA ALA A 34 11.14 11.21 -1.81
C ALA A 34 11.42 10.37 -0.54
N GLY A 35 12.15 9.26 -0.69
CA GLY A 35 12.55 8.39 0.41
C GLY A 35 11.48 7.40 0.86
N ALA A 36 11.90 6.42 1.66
CA ALA A 36 11.04 5.31 2.11
C ALA A 36 9.84 5.78 2.96
N MET A 37 10.01 6.81 3.79
CA MET A 37 8.95 7.31 4.67
C MET A 37 7.76 7.87 3.88
N SER A 38 8.02 8.68 2.84
CA SER A 38 6.98 9.21 1.95
C SER A 38 6.28 8.09 1.17
N ALA A 39 7.03 7.06 0.76
CA ALA A 39 6.46 5.91 0.05
C ALA A 39 5.53 5.08 0.96
N SER A 40 5.89 4.87 2.23
CA SER A 40 5.03 4.15 3.19
C SER A 40 3.66 4.81 3.38
N MET A 41 3.59 6.15 3.34
CA MET A 41 2.32 6.87 3.41
C MET A 41 1.38 6.51 2.25
N VAL A 42 1.92 6.31 1.04
CA VAL A 42 1.11 5.88 -0.12
C VAL A 42 0.48 4.52 0.16
N THR A 43 1.23 3.58 0.73
CA THR A 43 0.73 2.26 1.08
C THR A 43 -0.38 2.32 2.13
N TYR A 44 -0.26 3.19 3.12
CA TYR A 44 -1.31 3.43 4.11
C TYR A 44 -2.53 4.15 3.54
N LEU A 45 -2.39 4.82 2.40
CA LEU A 45 -3.49 5.48 1.70
C LEU A 45 -4.28 4.53 0.78
N ILE A 46 -3.69 3.39 0.38
CA ILE A 46 -4.33 2.39 -0.50
C ILE A 46 -5.74 2.00 -0.03
N PRO A 47 -5.98 1.66 1.25
CA PRO A 47 -7.32 1.29 1.72
C PRO A 47 -8.34 2.41 1.53
N VAL A 48 -7.94 3.66 1.78
CA VAL A 48 -8.81 4.84 1.67
C VAL A 48 -9.19 5.08 0.22
N VAL A 49 -8.20 5.12 -0.68
CA VAL A 49 -8.44 5.31 -2.12
C VAL A 49 -9.26 4.16 -2.68
N SER A 50 -8.98 2.93 -2.26
CA SER A 50 -9.74 1.74 -2.70
C SER A 50 -11.21 1.83 -2.31
N VAL A 51 -11.54 2.27 -1.09
CA VAL A 51 -12.94 2.44 -0.66
C VAL A 51 -13.63 3.56 -1.45
N ILE A 52 -12.94 4.70 -1.64
CA ILE A 52 -13.48 5.81 -2.44
C ILE A 52 -13.78 5.35 -3.86
N LEU A 53 -12.86 4.64 -4.51
CA LEU A 53 -13.08 4.11 -5.86
C LEU A 53 -14.22 3.09 -5.90
N GLY A 54 -14.35 2.21 -4.90
CA GLY A 54 -15.47 1.27 -4.83
C GLY A 54 -16.83 1.98 -4.79
N VAL A 55 -16.95 3.03 -3.97
CA VAL A 55 -18.20 3.80 -3.87
C VAL A 55 -18.45 4.62 -5.15
N VAL A 56 -17.43 5.33 -5.66
CA VAL A 56 -17.61 6.27 -6.77
C VAL A 56 -17.70 5.57 -8.12
N VAL A 57 -16.86 4.57 -8.37
CA VAL A 57 -16.76 3.88 -9.66
C VAL A 57 -17.70 2.69 -9.72
N LEU A 58 -17.76 1.89 -8.65
CA LEU A 58 -18.57 0.66 -8.61
C LEU A 58 -19.99 0.90 -8.07
N SER A 59 -20.27 2.09 -7.53
CA SER A 59 -21.58 2.45 -6.95
C SER A 59 -22.03 1.51 -5.83
N GLU A 60 -21.08 0.94 -5.07
CA GLU A 60 -21.40 0.06 -3.96
C GLU A 60 -22.03 0.84 -2.79
N PRO A 61 -23.19 0.40 -2.27
CA PRO A 61 -23.79 1.02 -1.10
C PRO A 61 -22.88 0.82 0.13
N LEU A 62 -22.64 1.91 0.85
CA LEU A 62 -21.85 1.91 2.09
C LEU A 62 -22.63 1.16 3.20
N GLY A 63 -22.45 -0.15 3.24
CA GLY A 63 -23.00 -1.01 4.28
C GLY A 63 -22.17 -0.98 5.56
N TRP A 64 -22.74 -1.54 6.63
CA TRP A 64 -22.07 -1.69 7.94
C TRP A 64 -20.70 -2.40 7.83
N ASN A 65 -20.57 -3.31 6.87
CA ASN A 65 -19.33 -4.03 6.56
C ASN A 65 -18.15 -3.10 6.21
N VAL A 66 -18.39 -1.96 5.53
CA VAL A 66 -17.32 -1.02 5.17
C VAL A 66 -16.74 -0.39 6.43
N PHE A 67 -17.58 -0.01 7.39
CA PHE A 67 -17.14 0.56 8.66
C PHE A 67 -16.38 -0.46 9.51
N VAL A 68 -16.85 -1.72 9.56
CA VAL A 68 -16.14 -2.81 10.25
C VAL A 68 -14.77 -3.05 9.60
N GLY A 69 -14.72 -3.14 8.27
CA GLY A 69 -13.47 -3.30 7.52
C GLY A 69 -12.49 -2.14 7.76
N ALA A 70 -12.98 -0.90 7.72
CA ALA A 70 -12.17 0.28 8.02
C ALA A 70 -11.61 0.24 9.45
N GLY A 71 -12.41 -0.17 10.44
CA GLY A 71 -11.95 -0.38 11.81
C GLY A 71 -10.83 -1.42 11.90
N ILE A 72 -10.98 -2.57 11.22
CA ILE A 72 -9.96 -3.62 11.17
C ILE A 72 -8.65 -3.09 10.56
N VAL A 73 -8.72 -2.34 9.46
CA VAL A 73 -7.54 -1.75 8.81
C VAL A 73 -6.83 -0.78 9.76
N ILE A 74 -7.58 0.13 10.41
CA ILE A 74 -7.00 1.11 11.35
C ILE A 74 -6.30 0.39 12.51
N VAL A 75 -6.93 -0.62 13.10
CA VAL A 75 -6.34 -1.42 14.17
C VAL A 75 -5.08 -2.14 13.67
N GLY A 76 -5.14 -2.75 12.48
CA GLY A 76 -4.00 -3.42 11.87
C GLY A 76 -2.80 -2.50 11.66
N VAL A 77 -3.03 -1.29 11.14
CA VAL A 77 -1.98 -0.26 10.99
C VAL A 77 -1.43 0.16 12.35
N ALA A 78 -2.29 0.38 13.34
CA ALA A 78 -1.86 0.74 14.69
C ALA A 78 -1.02 -0.35 15.37
N VAL A 79 -1.34 -1.63 15.14
CA VAL A 79 -0.52 -2.76 15.61
C VAL A 79 0.81 -2.82 14.85
N ALA A 80 0.79 -2.67 13.52
CA ALA A 80 1.99 -2.72 12.68
C ALA A 80 2.98 -1.59 13.01
N GLU A 81 2.49 -0.42 13.40
CA GLU A 81 3.32 0.70 13.88
C GLU A 81 3.68 0.60 15.38
N GLY A 82 3.23 -0.45 16.09
CA GLY A 82 3.52 -0.63 17.51
C GLY A 82 2.81 0.36 18.45
N ARG A 83 1.77 1.07 17.97
CA ARG A 83 1.06 2.11 18.74
C ARG A 83 0.16 1.56 19.86
N LEU A 84 -0.13 0.26 19.85
CA LEU A 84 -1.04 -0.40 20.80
C LEU A 84 -0.30 -1.14 21.95
N GLY A 85 1.04 -1.11 21.97
CA GLY A 85 1.85 -1.70 23.05
C GLY A 85 2.59 -0.63 23.87
N SER A 86 2.59 -0.76 25.19
CA SER A 86 3.36 0.08 26.12
C SER A 86 4.87 -0.13 25.97
N GLY A 87 5.47 0.50 24.97
CA GLY A 87 6.93 0.55 24.80
C GLY A 87 7.31 1.74 23.92
N PRO A 88 8.03 2.75 24.45
CA PRO A 88 8.58 3.80 23.61
C PRO A 88 9.73 3.20 22.80
N ALA A 89 9.52 2.97 21.49
CA ALA A 89 10.49 3.12 20.40
C ALA A 89 10.21 2.15 19.24
N ALA A 90 9.63 2.66 18.14
CA ALA A 90 9.97 2.20 16.79
C ALA A 90 9.52 3.18 15.69
N GLY A 91 9.49 4.48 15.97
CA GLY A 91 9.53 5.53 14.95
C GLY A 91 10.91 5.68 14.29
N ALA A 92 11.75 4.63 14.36
CA ALA A 92 13.10 4.60 13.83
C ALA A 92 13.22 3.49 12.79
N SER A 93 12.40 3.53 11.74
CA SER A 93 12.82 3.05 10.42
C SER A 93 13.63 4.14 9.70
N ALA A 94 14.46 4.88 10.44
CA ALA A 94 15.72 5.32 9.89
C ALA A 94 16.59 4.06 9.83
N VAL A 95 16.51 3.35 8.70
CA VAL A 95 17.61 2.46 8.32
C VAL A 95 18.86 3.35 8.36
N PRO A 96 19.88 3.06 9.20
CA PRO A 96 21.15 3.74 9.10
C PRO A 96 21.86 3.22 7.85
N ALA A 97 21.44 3.70 6.67
CA ALA A 97 21.98 3.34 5.36
C ALA A 97 23.42 3.87 5.14
N ALA A 98 24.11 4.34 6.19
CA ALA A 98 25.45 4.91 6.11
C ALA A 98 26.45 4.28 7.10
N ALA A 99 26.05 3.31 7.93
CA ALA A 99 26.97 2.68 8.90
C ALA A 99 27.65 1.38 8.38
N GLU A 100 27.25 0.90 7.18
CA GLU A 100 27.92 -0.22 6.48
C GLU A 100 28.85 0.25 5.35
N ALA A 101 29.23 1.53 5.30
CA ALA A 101 30.41 1.98 4.55
C ALA A 101 31.65 1.68 5.39
N GLY A 102 31.99 0.39 5.48
CA GLY A 102 33.20 -0.10 6.12
C GLY A 102 34.44 0.61 5.55
N ALA A 103 35.09 1.41 6.39
CA ALA A 103 36.54 1.30 6.51
C ALA A 103 36.83 -0.06 7.19
N PRO A 104 37.85 -0.85 6.78
CA PRO A 104 39.23 -0.37 6.78
C PRO A 104 40.20 -0.90 5.69
N ARG A 105 41.21 -0.05 5.43
CA ARG A 105 42.51 -0.18 4.74
C ARG A 105 42.55 0.08 3.24
#